data_AF-A0A9R0RUB5-F1
#
_entry.id   AF-A0A9R0RUB5-F1
#
_cell.length_a   1.000
_cell.length_b   1.000
_cell.length_c   1.000
_cell.angle_alpha   90.00
_cell.angle_beta   90.00
_cell.angle_gamma   90.00
#
_symmetry.space_group_name_H-M   'P 1'
#
loop_
_entity.id
_entity.type
_entity.pdbx_description
1 polymer ?
#
loop_
_entity_poly.entity_id
_entity_poly.type
_entity_poly.pdbx_seq_one_letter_code
_entity_poly.pdbx_strand_id
1 'polypeptide(L)'
;MNPSYLITTPSVAIMSFSVAEETFTCIRSPPFWVPGAPPASWLASSGEQLMEMDEQLCLVRNRIPHGSNTLEIWKLLDYSSGDWLLNHRINLSGHLARDLRQSQILRVIGSFRSYRSTRKKIIITTSMHKIFNKYQKMVHTYDPRSEALETILSITETHSIPQYACPSSRFGFIQETLAPVHRTDEALSSDLAKVTREILLRLPAKSAILSKFVCKQWFRLIESENFIRSYFQHKNMDKRPKVMLVVKSTGQLGFSFTPLNKCLQEAPSHSTLLDTKVVCSKPCHGLNLVSTETKDYLCNPCTGFHRVYCNLGPNLHLPSRMHKAEEHAFTVGNKNVGLTFSPSTRQHVIVEIFYHRKDFKSRQYDMTCALYWCNSWSAAQQISVPPLPVNDMPPAYVEGVLYWMSEPRLGQCCEWTIVSFNLAKRTFDVVPCPSWFARWNSRNRCRAFVVELEGVLCAVLADPVADKLDVWKLEHGQWGRAYTINLEACPGYSLKTSVVMPLAVDPDHGRILLNTGRKIGLYDPVEQTILNLHSLDQVQVASSPHLEMPSTLSRNSLTCSKEESAAEMNRMDSEIIPFVPMLYEESLACYSSVRKAKMLWLACMSAAGMDYGR
;
A
#
# COMPACT_ATOMS: atom_id res chain seq x y z
N MET A 1 0.82 45.63 -3.27
CA MET A 1 2.27 45.54 -3.50
C MET A 1 2.70 44.12 -3.18
N ASN A 2 2.88 43.29 -4.21
CA ASN A 2 3.40 41.93 -4.06
C ASN A 2 4.94 41.98 -4.02
N PRO A 3 5.62 41.29 -3.08
CA PRO A 3 7.06 41.14 -3.16
C PRO A 3 7.40 40.21 -4.32
N SER A 4 7.91 40.79 -5.40
CA SER A 4 8.59 40.11 -6.49
C SER A 4 9.85 39.42 -5.94
N TYR A 5 9.77 38.10 -5.73
CA TYR A 5 10.98 37.29 -5.62
C TYR A 5 11.63 37.23 -6.99
N LEU A 6 12.64 38.07 -7.21
CA LEU A 6 13.65 37.85 -8.24
C LEU A 6 14.42 36.57 -7.87
N ILE A 7 13.88 35.41 -8.26
CA ILE A 7 14.68 34.19 -8.36
C ILE A 7 15.63 34.45 -9.53
N THR A 8 16.81 34.99 -9.22
CA THR A 8 17.96 34.85 -10.09
C THR A 8 18.25 33.36 -10.14
N THR A 9 17.90 32.71 -11.25
CA THR A 9 18.26 31.32 -11.49
C THR A 9 19.78 31.22 -11.41
N PRO A 10 20.37 30.51 -10.43
CA PRO A 10 21.79 30.31 -10.43
C PRO A 10 22.18 29.59 -11.73
N SER A 11 23.24 30.08 -12.38
CA SER A 11 23.92 29.35 -13.46
C SER A 11 24.11 27.90 -13.03
N VAL A 12 23.63 26.95 -13.83
CA VAL A 12 23.59 25.51 -13.51
C VAL A 12 24.90 25.07 -12.85
N ALA A 13 24.79 24.56 -11.62
CA ALA A 13 25.86 24.21 -10.72
C ALA A 13 25.99 22.68 -10.62
N ILE A 14 27.18 22.12 -10.85
CA ILE A 14 27.45 20.73 -10.48
C ILE A 14 27.60 20.70 -8.96
N MET A 15 26.64 20.08 -8.26
CA MET A 15 26.71 19.95 -6.80
C MET A 15 27.58 18.77 -6.41
N SER A 16 28.46 18.99 -5.44
CA SER A 16 29.28 17.94 -4.81
C SER A 16 28.98 17.89 -3.32
N PHE A 17 29.03 16.69 -2.74
CA PHE A 17 28.86 16.46 -1.30
C PHE A 17 30.10 15.74 -0.78
N SER A 18 30.81 16.39 0.15
CA SER A 18 31.96 15.78 0.82
C SER A 18 31.46 14.92 1.97
N VAL A 19 31.75 13.63 1.96
CA VAL A 19 31.43 12.73 3.08
C VAL A 19 32.32 13.02 4.30
N ALA A 20 33.53 13.53 4.08
CA ALA A 20 34.47 13.84 5.17
C ALA A 20 34.10 15.12 5.91
N GLU A 21 33.57 16.12 5.19
CA GLU A 21 33.23 17.43 5.76
C GLU A 21 31.73 17.60 5.98
N GLU A 22 30.91 16.68 5.47
CA GLU A 22 29.44 16.72 5.50
C GLU A 22 28.85 18.01 4.89
N THR A 23 29.59 18.65 3.99
CA THR A 23 29.23 19.91 3.34
C THR A 23 28.86 19.70 1.87
N PHE A 24 27.91 20.53 1.40
CA PHE A 24 27.64 20.69 -0.02
C PHE A 24 28.49 21.83 -0.59
N THR A 25 29.12 21.58 -1.73
CA THR A 25 29.86 22.60 -2.48
C THR A 25 29.43 22.59 -3.94
N CYS A 26 29.66 23.71 -4.64
CA CYS A 26 29.39 23.84 -6.06
C CYS A 26 30.70 23.77 -6.84
N ILE A 27 30.78 22.87 -7.82
CA ILE A 27 31.88 22.81 -8.78
C ILE A 27 31.53 23.73 -9.96
N ARG A 28 32.53 24.46 -10.47
CA ARG A 28 32.38 25.28 -11.66
C ARG A 28 31.97 24.43 -12.86
N SER A 29 31.04 24.95 -13.64
CA SER A 29 30.59 24.30 -14.87
C SER A 29 31.64 24.40 -15.98
N PRO A 30 31.68 23.45 -16.92
CA PRO A 30 32.64 23.46 -18.02
C PRO A 30 32.54 24.72 -18.89
N PRO A 31 33.63 25.09 -19.60
CA PRO A 31 33.76 26.37 -20.31
C PRO A 31 32.76 26.59 -21.45
N PHE A 32 32.07 25.54 -21.89
CA PHE A 32 31.08 25.62 -22.96
C PHE A 32 29.65 25.92 -22.47
N TRP A 33 29.44 26.02 -21.15
CA TRP A 33 28.17 26.37 -20.54
C TRP A 33 28.08 27.89 -20.41
N VAL A 34 27.34 28.54 -21.32
CA VAL A 34 27.18 30.01 -21.30
C VAL A 34 26.02 30.39 -20.38
N PRO A 35 26.21 31.27 -19.38
CA PRO A 35 25.11 31.77 -18.55
C PRO A 35 24.08 32.54 -19.38
N GLY A 36 22.78 32.24 -19.21
CA GLY A 36 21.68 33.02 -19.80
C GLY A 36 21.14 32.55 -21.15
N ALA A 37 21.59 31.42 -21.71
CA ALA A 37 20.94 30.85 -22.90
C ALA A 37 19.58 30.24 -22.52
N PRO A 38 18.47 30.56 -23.23
CA PRO A 38 17.17 29.97 -22.95
C PRO A 38 17.23 28.44 -23.15
N PRO A 39 16.54 27.64 -22.32
CA PRO A 39 16.47 26.20 -22.54
C PRO A 39 15.85 25.95 -23.91
N ALA A 40 16.58 25.23 -24.77
CA ALA A 40 15.98 24.66 -25.98
C ALA A 40 14.80 23.78 -25.51
N SER A 41 13.66 23.91 -26.21
CA SER A 41 12.34 23.35 -25.92
C SER A 41 12.25 22.23 -24.88
N TRP A 42 11.26 22.31 -23.98
CA TRP A 42 10.89 21.35 -22.92
C TRP A 42 10.71 19.87 -23.33
N LEU A 43 10.92 19.53 -24.60
CA LEU A 43 10.89 18.18 -25.17
C LEU A 43 12.28 17.59 -25.46
N ALA A 44 13.35 18.37 -25.36
CA ALA A 44 14.73 17.90 -25.50
C ALA A 44 15.41 17.91 -24.13
N SER A 45 15.39 16.77 -23.45
CA SER A 45 16.25 16.53 -22.28
C SER A 45 17.69 16.91 -22.63
N SER A 46 18.25 17.89 -21.91
CA SER A 46 19.60 18.37 -22.11
C SER A 46 20.57 17.19 -22.09
N GLY A 47 21.35 17.03 -23.16
CA GLY A 47 22.10 15.80 -23.48
C GLY A 47 23.37 15.61 -22.65
N GLU A 48 23.46 16.19 -21.45
CA GLU A 48 24.62 16.14 -20.57
C GLU A 48 24.49 15.04 -19.51
N GLN A 49 25.55 14.25 -19.33
CA GLN A 49 25.61 13.15 -18.37
C GLN A 49 26.91 13.22 -17.55
N LEU A 50 26.80 13.20 -16.22
CA LEU A 50 27.96 13.00 -15.33
C LEU A 50 28.29 11.51 -15.24
N MET A 51 29.58 11.18 -15.27
CA MET A 51 30.10 9.83 -15.07
C MET A 51 31.48 9.86 -14.42
N GLU A 52 31.90 8.74 -13.86
CA GLU A 52 33.27 8.52 -13.42
C GLU A 52 34.04 7.73 -14.47
N MET A 53 35.23 8.18 -14.84
CA MET A 53 36.10 7.47 -15.77
C MET A 53 37.56 7.63 -15.34
N ASP A 54 38.26 6.50 -15.19
CA ASP A 54 39.63 6.47 -14.65
C ASP A 54 39.77 7.22 -13.31
N GLU A 55 38.85 6.96 -12.36
CA GLU A 55 38.84 7.57 -11.02
C GLU A 55 38.69 9.10 -11.01
N GLN A 56 38.20 9.67 -12.11
CA GLN A 56 38.00 11.11 -12.25
C GLN A 56 36.59 11.43 -12.76
N LEU A 57 36.04 12.53 -12.25
CA LEU A 57 34.74 13.02 -12.69
C LEU A 57 34.81 13.50 -14.15
N CYS A 58 33.87 13.01 -14.95
CA CYS A 58 33.74 13.34 -16.35
C CYS A 58 32.31 13.79 -16.68
N LEU A 59 32.18 14.70 -17.63
CA LEU A 59 30.91 15.16 -18.17
C LEU A 59 30.85 14.82 -19.66
N VAL A 60 29.81 14.10 -20.04
CA VAL A 60 29.54 13.71 -21.41
C VAL A 60 28.52 14.68 -21.98
N ARG A 61 28.83 15.28 -23.14
CA ARG A 61 27.92 16.17 -23.87
C ARG A 61 27.53 15.53 -25.19
N ASN A 62 26.22 15.29 -25.35
CA ASN A 62 25.65 14.78 -26.59
C ASN A 62 25.25 15.92 -27.53
N ARG A 63 25.95 16.09 -28.66
CA ARG A 63 25.61 17.11 -29.67
C ARG A 63 24.73 16.60 -30.82
N ILE A 64 24.36 15.32 -30.81
CA ILE A 64 23.51 14.69 -31.85
C ILE A 64 22.16 15.42 -32.03
N PRO A 65 21.44 15.82 -30.95
CA PRO A 65 20.17 16.55 -31.09
C PRO A 65 20.31 17.92 -31.76
N HIS A 66 21.52 18.48 -31.79
CA HIS A 66 21.83 19.80 -32.37
C HIS A 66 22.45 19.70 -33.78
N GLY A 67 22.27 18.57 -34.46
CA GLY A 67 22.75 18.35 -35.84
C GLY A 67 24.24 18.02 -35.96
N SER A 68 24.97 17.91 -34.85
CA SER A 68 26.38 17.50 -34.84
C SER A 68 26.50 16.02 -34.50
N ASN A 69 27.17 15.22 -35.34
CA ASN A 69 27.37 13.79 -35.08
C ASN A 69 28.51 13.54 -34.07
N THR A 70 28.58 14.29 -32.98
CA THR A 70 29.69 14.21 -32.02
C THR A 70 29.22 14.04 -30.57
N LEU A 71 29.96 13.21 -29.82
CA LEU A 71 29.90 13.11 -28.38
C LEU A 71 31.22 13.62 -27.79
N GLU A 72 31.14 14.55 -26.85
CA GLU A 72 32.30 15.12 -26.19
C GLU A 72 32.36 14.61 -24.75
N ILE A 73 33.53 14.16 -24.29
CA ILE A 73 33.78 13.75 -22.91
C ILE A 73 34.79 14.71 -22.31
N TRP A 74 34.36 15.47 -21.33
CA TRP A 74 35.14 16.44 -20.59
C TRP A 74 35.54 15.84 -19.25
N LYS A 75 36.79 16.01 -18.85
CA LYS A 75 37.37 15.50 -17.62
C LYS A 75 37.65 16.67 -16.69
N LEU A 76 37.25 16.57 -15.43
CA LEU A 76 37.62 17.51 -14.40
C LEU A 76 39.05 17.20 -13.95
N LEU A 77 39.97 18.13 -14.13
CA LEU A 77 41.39 17.93 -13.80
C LEU A 77 41.65 18.10 -12.32
N ASP A 78 41.02 19.11 -11.71
CA ASP A 78 41.17 19.44 -10.31
C ASP A 78 39.82 19.89 -9.72
N TYR A 79 39.45 19.29 -8.60
CA TYR A 79 38.26 19.62 -7.84
C TYR A 79 38.33 21.02 -7.20
N SER A 80 39.55 21.52 -6.93
CA SER A 80 39.77 22.82 -6.30
C SER A 80 39.74 23.99 -7.30
N SER A 81 40.29 23.80 -8.51
CA SER A 81 40.26 24.83 -9.55
C SER A 81 38.97 24.85 -10.38
N GLY A 82 38.30 23.70 -10.48
CA GLY A 82 37.09 23.53 -11.30
C GLY A 82 37.37 23.50 -12.81
N ASP A 83 38.61 23.20 -13.21
CA ASP A 83 39.03 23.21 -14.61
C ASP A 83 38.65 21.92 -15.36
N TRP A 84 37.93 22.11 -16.47
CA TRP A 84 37.49 21.02 -17.34
C TRP A 84 38.33 20.97 -18.63
N LEU A 85 38.86 19.79 -18.95
CA LEU A 85 39.58 19.52 -20.19
C LEU A 85 38.77 18.59 -21.09
N LEU A 86 38.70 18.88 -22.39
CA LEU A 86 38.16 17.93 -23.37
C LEU A 86 39.09 16.72 -23.48
N ASN A 87 38.64 15.56 -23.01
CA ASN A 87 39.42 14.32 -22.99
C ASN A 87 39.21 13.48 -24.26
N HIS A 88 37.95 13.31 -24.68
CA HIS A 88 37.63 12.57 -25.91
C HIS A 88 36.57 13.30 -26.74
N ARG A 89 36.76 13.31 -28.05
CA ARG A 89 35.73 13.67 -29.03
C ARG A 89 35.45 12.45 -29.90
N ILE A 90 34.25 11.91 -29.78
CA ILE A 90 33.80 10.72 -30.49
C ILE A 90 33.00 11.19 -31.70
N ASN A 91 33.52 10.93 -32.91
CA ASN A 91 32.84 11.22 -34.16
C ASN A 91 31.98 10.02 -34.57
N LEU A 92 30.68 10.27 -34.78
CA LEU A 92 29.67 9.26 -35.15
C LEU A 92 29.20 9.38 -36.61
N SER A 93 30.04 9.94 -37.48
CA SER A 93 29.68 10.20 -38.89
C SER A 93 29.59 8.94 -39.77
N GLY A 94 30.22 7.83 -39.37
CA GLY A 94 30.28 6.57 -40.14
C GLY A 94 29.00 5.71 -40.13
N HIS A 95 28.91 4.76 -41.08
CA HIS A 95 27.77 3.85 -41.23
C HIS A 95 27.51 2.96 -39.99
N LEU A 96 28.55 2.58 -39.26
CA LEU A 96 28.47 1.77 -38.03
C LEU A 96 27.77 2.50 -36.87
N ALA A 97 27.74 3.83 -36.88
CA ALA A 97 27.14 4.65 -35.83
C ALA A 97 25.68 5.07 -36.13
N ARG A 98 25.02 4.44 -37.11
CA ARG A 98 23.62 4.71 -37.44
C ARG A 98 22.69 4.39 -36.27
N ASP A 99 22.92 3.25 -35.61
CA ASP A 99 22.13 2.81 -34.45
C ASP A 99 22.27 3.77 -33.26
N LEU A 100 23.46 4.33 -33.05
CA LEU A 100 23.70 5.34 -32.01
C LEU A 100 22.93 6.63 -32.26
N ARG A 101 22.85 7.08 -33.52
CA ARG A 101 22.17 8.32 -33.92
C ARG A 101 20.64 8.24 -33.87
N GLN A 102 20.09 7.06 -34.10
CA GLN A 102 18.64 6.81 -34.09
C GLN A 102 18.10 6.44 -32.70
N SER A 103 18.99 6.26 -31.72
CA SER A 103 18.61 5.88 -30.36
C SER A 103 17.99 7.04 -29.60
N GLN A 104 16.89 6.78 -28.91
CA GLN A 104 16.20 7.76 -28.06
C GLN A 104 17.02 8.09 -26.80
N ILE A 105 17.80 7.13 -26.32
CA ILE A 105 18.73 7.33 -25.20
C ILE A 105 20.10 6.81 -25.59
N LEU A 106 21.11 7.65 -25.37
CA LEU A 106 22.52 7.32 -25.48
C LEU A 106 23.20 7.74 -24.18
N ARG A 107 23.91 6.80 -23.54
CA ARG A 107 24.68 7.05 -22.32
C ARG A 107 26.06 6.42 -22.40
N VAL A 108 27.10 7.20 -22.07
CA VAL A 108 28.45 6.65 -21.85
C VAL A 108 28.52 6.21 -20.39
N ILE A 109 28.89 4.95 -20.14
CA ILE A 109 28.85 4.40 -18.79
C ILE A 109 30.23 4.29 -18.13
N GLY A 110 31.31 4.34 -18.91
CA GLY A 110 32.67 4.23 -18.42
C GLY A 110 33.65 3.75 -19.49
N SER A 111 34.85 3.37 -19.07
CA SER A 111 35.88 2.78 -19.93
C SER A 111 36.46 1.52 -19.27
N PHE A 112 36.99 0.60 -20.09
CA PHE A 112 37.67 -0.59 -19.57
C PHE A 112 38.96 -0.87 -20.34
N ARG A 113 39.90 -1.54 -19.65
CA ARG A 113 41.12 -2.08 -20.25
C ARG A 113 40.94 -3.58 -20.44
N SER A 114 41.29 -4.09 -21.62
CA SER A 114 41.30 -5.53 -21.85
C SER A 114 42.61 -6.13 -21.34
N TYR A 115 42.57 -7.30 -20.70
CA TYR A 115 43.79 -8.01 -20.24
C TYR A 115 44.81 -8.28 -21.35
N ARG A 116 44.37 -8.33 -22.61
CA ARG A 116 45.22 -8.59 -23.79
C ARG A 116 45.72 -7.32 -24.47
N SER A 117 45.31 -6.14 -24.02
CA SER A 117 45.59 -4.88 -24.70
C SER A 117 45.75 -3.74 -23.71
N THR A 118 46.84 -2.98 -23.81
CA THR A 118 47.01 -1.73 -23.04
C THR A 118 46.01 -0.63 -23.43
N ARG A 119 45.12 -0.90 -24.39
CA ARG A 119 44.18 0.06 -24.97
C ARG A 119 42.89 0.15 -24.15
N LYS A 120 42.46 1.38 -23.85
CA LYS A 120 41.18 1.68 -23.22
C LYS A 120 40.09 1.77 -24.28
N LYS A 121 39.01 1.02 -24.10
CA LYS A 121 37.78 1.17 -24.89
C LYS A 121 36.72 1.87 -24.04
N ILE A 122 35.97 2.77 -24.66
CA ILE A 122 34.84 3.49 -24.07
C ILE A 122 33.58 2.66 -24.24
N ILE A 123 32.75 2.53 -23.21
CA ILE A 123 31.49 1.78 -23.29
C ILE A 123 30.31 2.74 -23.42
N ILE A 124 29.54 2.55 -24.48
CA ILE A 124 28.38 3.36 -24.85
C ILE A 124 27.16 2.46 -24.83
N THR A 125 26.11 2.87 -24.12
CA THR A 125 24.83 2.17 -24.07
C THR A 125 23.78 2.94 -24.83
N THR A 126 22.94 2.22 -25.55
CA THR A 126 21.80 2.83 -26.22
C THR A 126 20.50 2.12 -25.93
N SER A 127 19.41 2.88 -26.02
CA SER A 127 18.05 2.36 -25.95
C SER A 127 17.20 2.98 -27.05
N MET A 128 16.50 2.14 -27.81
CA MET A 128 15.67 2.52 -28.93
C MET A 128 14.33 1.77 -28.89
N HIS A 129 13.23 2.46 -29.17
CA HIS A 129 11.94 1.83 -29.38
C HIS A 129 11.92 1.16 -30.75
N LYS A 130 11.48 -0.12 -30.82
CA LYS A 130 11.32 -0.82 -32.09
C LYS A 130 9.90 -0.69 -32.63
N ILE A 131 8.95 -1.41 -32.01
CA ILE A 131 7.54 -1.47 -32.44
C ILE A 131 6.68 -1.77 -31.19
N PHE A 132 5.54 -1.07 -31.04
CA PHE A 132 4.58 -1.21 -29.94
C PHE A 132 5.20 -1.16 -28.53
N ASN A 133 5.50 -2.32 -27.97
CA ASN A 133 5.95 -2.53 -26.60
C ASN A 133 7.36 -3.11 -26.49
N LYS A 134 8.10 -3.16 -27.62
CA LYS A 134 9.46 -3.69 -27.67
C LYS A 134 10.51 -2.59 -27.70
N TYR A 135 11.45 -2.64 -26.77
CA TYR A 135 12.60 -1.75 -26.70
C TYR A 135 13.87 -2.56 -26.92
N GLN A 136 14.74 -2.09 -27.82
CA GLN A 136 16.08 -2.65 -28.00
C GLN A 136 17.08 -1.83 -27.19
N LYS A 137 17.87 -2.52 -26.38
CA LYS A 137 18.97 -1.97 -25.61
C LYS A 137 20.27 -2.59 -26.09
N MET A 138 21.26 -1.75 -26.39
CA MET A 138 22.54 -2.21 -26.92
C MET A 138 23.67 -1.67 -26.06
N VAL A 139 24.75 -2.43 -25.97
CA VAL A 139 26.03 -2.00 -25.38
C VAL A 139 27.09 -2.09 -26.46
N HIS A 140 27.79 -0.98 -26.67
CA HIS A 140 28.84 -0.80 -27.65
C HIS A 140 30.16 -0.49 -26.97
N THR A 141 31.24 -0.93 -27.58
CA THR A 141 32.60 -0.53 -27.22
C THR A 141 33.18 0.32 -28.35
N TYR A 142 33.74 1.46 -27.98
CA TYR A 142 34.36 2.41 -28.90
C TYR A 142 35.86 2.50 -28.60
N ASP A 143 36.70 2.27 -29.60
CA ASP A 143 38.14 2.48 -29.51
C ASP A 143 38.47 3.90 -30.01
N PRO A 144 38.92 4.83 -29.13
CA PRO A 144 39.21 6.21 -29.51
C PRO A 144 40.34 6.38 -30.52
N ARG A 145 41.21 5.37 -30.70
CA ARG A 145 42.39 5.48 -31.55
C ARG A 145 42.16 4.88 -32.93
N SER A 146 41.34 3.83 -33.03
CA SER A 146 40.96 3.24 -34.31
C SER A 146 39.59 3.69 -34.82
N GLU A 147 38.87 4.49 -34.03
CA GLU A 147 37.48 4.92 -34.26
C GLU A 147 36.51 3.76 -34.51
N ALA A 148 36.88 2.55 -34.05
CA ALA A 148 36.09 1.34 -34.26
C ALA A 148 34.98 1.25 -33.20
N LEU A 149 33.77 0.94 -33.65
CA LEU A 149 32.61 0.71 -32.80
C LEU A 149 32.17 -0.75 -32.92
N GLU A 150 32.15 -1.48 -31.80
CA GLU A 150 31.76 -2.88 -31.73
C GLU A 150 30.59 -3.07 -30.77
N THR A 151 29.47 -3.62 -31.24
CA THR A 151 28.34 -4.02 -30.39
C THR A 151 28.70 -5.29 -29.63
N ILE A 152 28.70 -5.24 -28.30
CA ILE A 152 29.02 -6.39 -27.43
C ILE A 152 27.78 -7.03 -26.80
N LEU A 153 26.65 -6.31 -26.74
CA LEU A 153 25.40 -6.83 -26.18
C LEU A 153 24.20 -6.20 -26.89
N SER A 154 23.18 -7.01 -27.17
CA SER A 154 21.90 -6.60 -27.74
C SER A 154 20.78 -7.33 -27.01
N ILE A 155 19.94 -6.60 -26.29
CA ILE A 155 18.80 -7.13 -25.54
C ILE A 155 17.54 -6.49 -26.07
N THR A 156 16.49 -7.29 -26.29
CA THR A 156 15.15 -6.78 -26.63
C THR A 156 14.21 -7.04 -25.47
N GLU A 157 13.73 -6.00 -24.82
CA GLU A 157 12.74 -6.06 -23.74
C GLU A 157 11.33 -5.87 -24.29
N THR A 158 10.37 -6.66 -23.81
CA THR A 158 8.94 -6.54 -24.16
C THR A 158 8.17 -6.13 -22.92
N HIS A 159 7.54 -4.96 -22.94
CA HIS A 159 6.73 -4.46 -21.81
C HIS A 159 5.26 -4.87 -21.98
N SER A 160 4.59 -5.23 -20.90
CA SER A 160 3.19 -5.68 -20.89
C SER A 160 2.16 -4.54 -20.96
N ILE A 161 2.60 -3.27 -20.99
CA ILE A 161 1.72 -2.09 -20.98
C ILE A 161 2.10 -1.17 -22.16
N PRO A 162 1.15 -0.75 -23.02
CA PRO A 162 1.40 0.24 -24.06
C PRO A 162 1.34 1.64 -23.45
N GLN A 163 2.41 2.06 -22.78
CA GLN A 163 2.60 3.47 -22.43
C GLN A 163 3.64 4.07 -23.36
N TYR A 164 3.38 5.31 -23.81
CA TYR A 164 4.34 6.21 -24.46
C TYR A 164 5.48 6.63 -23.50
N ALA A 165 6.07 5.66 -22.80
CA ALA A 165 7.13 5.89 -21.84
C ALA A 165 8.48 5.99 -22.56
N CYS A 166 9.25 7.02 -22.20
CA CYS A 166 10.64 7.15 -22.60
C CYS A 166 11.41 5.89 -22.15
N PRO A 167 12.28 5.29 -22.99
CA PRO A 167 13.02 4.10 -22.60
C PRO A 167 13.84 4.34 -21.32
N SER A 168 14.18 3.29 -20.57
CA SER A 168 15.08 3.43 -19.40
C SER A 168 16.42 2.75 -19.70
N SER A 169 17.53 3.48 -19.59
CA SER A 169 18.87 2.87 -19.61
C SER A 169 19.22 2.35 -18.22
N ARG A 170 19.22 1.02 -18.06
CA ARG A 170 19.49 0.32 -16.79
C ARG A 170 20.76 -0.54 -16.87
N PHE A 171 21.83 -0.01 -17.46
CA PHE A 171 23.15 -0.65 -17.41
C PHE A 171 23.99 -0.02 -16.31
N GLY A 172 24.70 -0.85 -15.54
CA GLY A 172 25.63 -0.42 -14.51
C GLY A 172 26.87 -1.32 -14.51
N PHE A 173 28.00 -0.77 -14.07
CA PHE A 173 29.21 -1.56 -13.82
C PHE A 173 29.14 -2.25 -12.47
N ILE A 174 29.65 -3.47 -12.42
CA ILE A 174 29.91 -4.19 -11.18
C ILE A 174 31.42 -4.37 -11.09
N GLN A 175 32.04 -3.78 -10.07
CA GLN A 175 33.42 -4.05 -9.72
C GLN A 175 33.43 -5.09 -8.60
N GLU A 176 34.02 -6.26 -8.88
CA GLU A 176 34.23 -7.29 -7.86
C GLU A 176 35.46 -6.93 -7.02
N THR A 177 35.27 -6.74 -5.72
CA THR A 177 36.33 -6.38 -4.79
C THR A 177 36.30 -7.31 -3.58
N LEU A 178 37.42 -8.00 -3.33
CA LEU A 178 37.63 -8.83 -2.12
C LEU A 178 38.13 -8.01 -0.92
N ALA A 179 38.34 -6.69 -1.10
CA ALA A 179 38.78 -5.82 -0.02
C ALA A 179 37.71 -5.81 1.09
N PRO A 180 38.09 -6.06 2.35
CA PRO A 180 37.16 -5.98 3.46
C PRO A 180 36.66 -4.53 3.58
N VAL A 181 35.35 -4.34 3.39
CA VAL A 181 34.70 -3.01 3.42
C VAL A 181 34.60 -2.44 4.85
N HIS A 182 35.11 -3.15 5.87
CA HIS A 182 35.13 -2.72 7.27
C HIS A 182 36.23 -3.42 8.10
N ARG A 183 37.10 -2.64 8.76
CA ARG A 183 37.56 -3.00 10.12
C ARG A 183 36.48 -2.49 11.08
N THR A 184 35.88 -3.41 11.83
CA THR A 184 34.86 -3.09 12.82
C THR A 184 35.55 -2.84 14.15
N ASP A 185 35.93 -1.59 14.42
CA ASP A 185 36.39 -1.18 15.76
C ASP A 185 35.42 -0.22 16.47
N GLU A 186 34.17 -0.11 16.00
CA GLU A 186 33.10 0.53 16.76
C GLU A 186 31.91 -0.42 16.89
N ALA A 187 32.10 -1.49 17.65
CA ALA A 187 31.00 -2.07 18.39
C ALA A 187 30.71 -1.11 19.55
N LEU A 188 29.51 -0.51 19.61
CA LEU A 188 29.01 0.06 20.87
C LEU A 188 29.36 -0.93 21.99
N SER A 189 30.00 -0.46 23.06
CA SER A 189 30.15 -1.24 24.29
C SER A 189 28.83 -1.98 24.58
N SER A 190 28.88 -3.22 25.07
CA SER A 190 27.68 -4.05 25.25
C SER A 190 26.58 -3.32 26.03
N ASP A 191 26.96 -2.41 26.92
CA ASP A 191 26.03 -1.63 27.72
C ASP A 191 25.40 -0.48 26.93
N LEU A 192 26.17 0.21 26.08
CA LEU A 192 25.63 1.24 25.19
C LEU A 192 24.69 0.65 24.13
N ALA A 193 24.97 -0.56 23.64
CA ALA A 193 24.08 -1.30 22.75
C ALA A 193 22.76 -1.69 23.42
N LYS A 194 22.78 -2.10 24.70
CA LYS A 194 21.57 -2.36 25.50
C LYS A 194 20.77 -1.08 25.71
N VAL A 195 21.41 0.02 26.11
CA VAL A 195 20.74 1.30 26.34
C VAL A 195 20.09 1.81 25.05
N THR A 196 20.80 1.73 23.91
CA THR A 196 20.26 2.10 22.60
C THR A 196 19.03 1.25 22.26
N ARG A 197 19.11 -0.07 22.49
CA ARG A 197 17.96 -0.97 22.27
C ARG A 197 16.75 -0.52 23.09
N GLU A 198 16.91 -0.26 24.38
CA GLU A 198 15.81 0.17 25.27
C GLU A 198 15.22 1.52 24.85
N ILE A 199 16.05 2.47 24.41
CA ILE A 199 15.57 3.76 23.88
C ILE A 199 14.73 3.54 22.63
N LEU A 200 15.23 2.76 21.67
CA LEU A 200 14.54 2.49 20.40
C LEU A 200 13.22 1.74 20.61
N LEU A 201 13.13 0.84 21.60
CA LEU A 201 11.89 0.12 21.95
C LEU A 201 10.79 1.07 22.43
N ARG A 202 11.13 2.23 23.01
CA ARG A 202 10.17 3.20 23.52
C ARG A 202 9.67 4.18 22.47
N LEU A 203 10.41 4.36 21.37
CA LEU A 203 10.01 5.26 20.29
C LEU A 203 8.71 4.80 19.61
N PRO A 204 7.90 5.71 19.03
CA PRO A 204 6.82 5.35 18.12
C PRO A 204 7.35 4.64 16.87
N ALA A 205 6.54 3.77 16.27
CA ALA A 205 7.01 2.89 15.18
C ALA A 205 7.61 3.64 13.99
N LYS A 206 6.99 4.77 13.61
CA LYS A 206 7.49 5.64 12.54
C LYS A 206 8.90 6.17 12.84
N SER A 207 9.11 6.68 14.06
CA SER A 207 10.41 7.18 14.51
C SER A 207 11.44 6.06 14.63
N ALA A 208 11.04 4.89 15.12
CA ALA A 208 11.90 3.71 15.20
C ALA A 208 12.37 3.26 13.80
N ILE A 209 11.52 3.31 12.77
CA ILE A 209 11.95 3.03 11.39
C ILE A 209 12.87 4.10 10.83
N LEU A 210 12.57 5.39 11.06
CA LEU A 210 13.45 6.47 10.60
C LEU A 210 14.84 6.41 11.26
N SER A 211 14.91 5.87 12.48
CA SER A 211 16.18 5.64 13.20
C SER A 211 17.11 4.65 12.48
N LYS A 212 16.61 3.86 11.51
CA LYS A 212 17.44 3.03 10.63
C LYS A 212 18.45 3.85 9.83
N PHE A 213 18.16 5.12 9.56
CA PHE A 213 19.02 5.99 8.76
C PHE A 213 20.14 6.67 9.55
N VAL A 214 20.16 6.52 10.89
CA VAL A 214 21.17 7.16 11.75
C VAL A 214 22.55 6.53 11.54
N CYS A 215 22.66 5.19 11.60
CA CYS A 215 23.91 4.49 11.30
C CYS A 215 23.68 3.02 10.92
N LYS A 216 24.71 2.37 10.34
CA LYS A 216 24.66 0.95 9.92
C LYS A 216 24.35 -0.01 11.07
N GLN A 217 24.79 0.30 12.30
CA GLN A 217 24.54 -0.53 13.46
C GLN A 217 23.06 -0.48 13.89
N TRP A 218 22.47 0.71 13.92
CA TRP A 218 21.05 0.90 14.22
C TRP A 218 20.18 0.26 13.14
N PHE A 219 20.55 0.42 11.87
CA PHE A 219 19.92 -0.29 10.75
C PHE A 219 19.87 -1.80 11.02
N ARG A 220 21.02 -2.43 11.30
CA ARG A 220 21.10 -3.89 11.59
C ARG A 220 20.32 -4.29 12.83
N LEU A 221 20.34 -3.46 13.89
CA LEU A 221 19.61 -3.72 15.12
C LEU A 221 18.10 -3.71 14.86
N ILE A 222 17.58 -2.67 14.20
CA ILE A 222 16.14 -2.48 13.97
C ILE A 222 15.60 -3.49 12.94
N GLU A 223 16.38 -3.86 11.93
CA GLU A 223 16.05 -4.93 10.96
C GLU A 223 16.13 -6.33 11.56
N SER A 224 16.74 -6.51 12.74
CA SER A 224 16.84 -7.84 13.36
C SER A 224 15.48 -8.36 13.81
N GLU A 225 15.18 -9.63 13.54
CA GLU A 225 13.94 -10.28 13.98
C GLU A 225 13.76 -10.20 15.50
N ASN A 226 14.86 -10.31 16.25
CA ASN A 226 14.84 -10.20 17.71
C ASN A 226 14.39 -8.82 18.19
N PHE A 227 14.82 -7.74 17.53
CA PHE A 227 14.38 -6.39 17.87
C PHE A 227 12.92 -6.19 17.50
N ILE A 228 12.51 -6.55 16.27
CA ILE A 228 11.12 -6.44 15.80
C ILE A 228 10.15 -7.16 16.76
N ARG A 229 10.51 -8.37 17.20
CA ARG A 229 9.72 -9.13 18.18
C ARG A 229 9.66 -8.45 19.54
N SER A 230 10.81 -7.98 20.05
CA SER A 230 10.85 -7.29 21.35
C SER A 230 10.06 -5.98 21.30
N TYR A 231 10.12 -5.28 20.17
CA TYR A 231 9.35 -4.06 19.92
C TYR A 231 7.85 -4.35 19.94
N PHE A 232 7.41 -5.37 19.18
CA PHE A 232 6.00 -5.77 19.15
C PHE A 232 5.49 -6.18 20.54
N GLN A 233 6.26 -6.95 21.30
CA GLN A 233 5.92 -7.33 22.67
C GLN A 233 5.83 -6.10 23.57
N HIS A 234 6.88 -5.27 23.61
CA HIS A 234 6.96 -4.09 24.47
C HIS A 234 5.80 -3.12 24.22
N LYS A 235 5.45 -2.87 22.95
CA LYS A 235 4.41 -1.91 22.58
C LYS A 235 2.98 -2.42 22.79
N ASN A 236 2.77 -3.72 22.86
CA ASN A 236 1.43 -4.30 22.97
C ASN A 236 1.24 -5.11 24.27
N MET A 237 2.05 -4.83 25.31
CA MET A 237 1.94 -5.51 26.61
C MET A 237 0.65 -5.17 27.38
N ASP A 238 0.14 -3.94 27.23
CA ASP A 238 -1.06 -3.48 27.93
C ASP A 238 -2.36 -4.09 27.37
N LYS A 239 -2.28 -4.74 26.20
CA LYS A 239 -3.42 -5.33 25.46
C LYS A 239 -4.57 -4.35 25.22
N ARG A 240 -4.32 -3.04 25.31
CA ARG A 240 -5.35 -2.02 25.13
C ARG A 240 -5.73 -1.91 23.66
N PRO A 241 -7.03 -1.85 23.31
CA PRO A 241 -7.44 -1.66 21.93
C PRO A 241 -6.95 -0.31 21.40
N LYS A 242 -6.19 -0.32 20.30
CA LYS A 242 -5.72 0.90 19.63
C LYS A 242 -6.46 1.07 18.31
N VAL A 243 -6.96 2.28 18.07
CA VAL A 243 -7.82 2.58 16.91
C VAL A 243 -7.17 3.63 16.01
N MET A 244 -7.16 3.34 14.71
CA MET A 244 -6.92 4.33 13.66
C MET A 244 -8.14 4.45 12.75
N LEU A 245 -8.27 5.60 12.11
CA LEU A 245 -9.23 5.85 11.05
C LEU A 245 -8.53 5.72 9.70
N VAL A 246 -9.17 5.01 8.77
CA VAL A 246 -8.80 5.02 7.36
C VAL A 246 -9.51 6.20 6.71
N VAL A 247 -8.73 7.14 6.17
CA VAL A 247 -9.22 8.42 5.65
C VAL A 247 -8.80 8.61 4.20
N LYS A 248 -9.53 9.41 3.42
CA LYS A 248 -9.14 9.70 2.03
C LYS A 248 -7.81 10.44 1.98
N SER A 249 -7.00 10.10 1.01
CA SER A 249 -5.72 10.74 0.74
C SER A 249 -5.51 10.91 -0.75
N THR A 250 -4.88 12.00 -1.16
CA THR A 250 -4.49 12.26 -2.56
C THR A 250 -3.27 11.46 -3.01
N GLY A 251 -2.69 10.64 -2.12
CA GLY A 251 -1.53 9.79 -2.43
C GLY A 251 -1.86 8.56 -3.29
N GLN A 252 -0.82 7.80 -3.64
CA GLN A 252 -0.90 6.62 -4.51
C GLN A 252 -1.89 5.53 -4.06
N LEU A 253 -2.17 5.44 -2.75
CA LEU A 253 -3.13 4.50 -2.15
C LEU A 253 -4.59 4.98 -2.24
N GLY A 254 -4.83 6.28 -2.43
CA GLY A 254 -6.17 6.89 -2.29
C GLY A 254 -6.65 7.02 -0.84
N PHE A 255 -5.95 6.44 0.14
CA PHE A 255 -6.25 6.53 1.56
C PHE A 255 -4.99 6.62 2.43
N SER A 256 -5.14 7.09 3.67
CA SER A 256 -4.11 7.15 4.70
C SER A 256 -4.67 6.72 6.07
N PHE A 257 -3.79 6.55 7.04
CA PHE A 257 -4.15 6.15 8.41
C PHE A 257 -3.93 7.31 9.37
N THR A 258 -4.96 7.64 10.14
CA THR A 258 -4.93 8.74 11.12
C THR A 258 -5.29 8.20 12.51
N PRO A 259 -4.47 8.42 13.54
CA PRO A 259 -4.83 8.10 14.92
C PRO A 259 -6.14 8.77 15.34
N LEU A 260 -7.01 8.04 16.05
CA LEU A 260 -8.34 8.54 16.44
C LEU A 260 -8.26 9.86 17.22
N ASN A 261 -7.33 9.96 18.17
CA ASN A 261 -7.12 11.16 18.99
C ASN A 261 -6.74 12.41 18.19
N LYS A 262 -5.99 12.23 17.09
CA LYS A 262 -5.63 13.33 16.19
C LYS A 262 -6.85 13.80 15.40
N CYS A 263 -7.67 12.87 14.93
CA CYS A 263 -8.90 13.20 14.21
C CYS A 263 -9.91 13.96 15.08
N LEU A 264 -9.98 13.68 16.39
CA LEU A 264 -10.86 14.42 17.30
C LEU A 264 -10.51 15.91 17.43
N GLN A 265 -9.29 16.29 17.05
CA GLN A 265 -8.82 17.69 17.10
C GLN A 265 -9.07 18.44 15.78
N GLU A 266 -9.37 17.73 14.68
CA GLU A 266 -9.58 18.30 13.35
C GLU A 266 -11.06 18.13 12.95
N ALA A 267 -11.75 19.21 12.59
CA ALA A 267 -13.15 19.11 12.16
C ALA A 267 -13.28 18.25 10.89
N PRO A 268 -14.13 17.22 10.86
CA PRO A 268 -14.27 16.36 9.68
C PRO A 268 -14.78 17.19 8.50
N SER A 269 -13.96 17.29 7.45
CA SER A 269 -14.31 17.97 6.19
C SER A 269 -14.69 16.96 5.12
N HIS A 270 -15.65 17.31 4.26
CA HIS A 270 -16.12 16.45 3.16
C HIS A 270 -14.99 15.97 2.22
N SER A 271 -13.89 16.71 2.11
CA SER A 271 -12.72 16.34 1.30
C SER A 271 -11.96 15.12 1.82
N THR A 272 -12.25 14.66 3.04
CA THR A 272 -11.51 13.57 3.70
C THR A 272 -12.28 12.23 3.69
N LEU A 273 -13.50 12.21 3.15
CA LEU A 273 -14.36 11.02 3.05
C LEU A 273 -13.93 10.12 1.89
N LEU A 274 -14.05 8.80 2.05
CA LEU A 274 -13.58 7.83 1.06
C LEU A 274 -14.50 7.82 -0.16
N ASP A 275 -13.90 7.75 -1.35
CA ASP A 275 -14.64 7.63 -2.62
C ASP A 275 -15.09 6.20 -2.91
N THR A 276 -14.53 5.23 -2.18
CA THR A 276 -14.77 3.80 -2.40
C THR A 276 -14.96 3.08 -1.08
N LYS A 277 -15.70 1.97 -1.13
CA LYS A 277 -15.94 1.14 0.04
C LYS A 277 -14.69 0.41 0.46
N VAL A 278 -14.39 0.51 1.74
CA VAL A 278 -13.21 -0.10 2.35
C VAL A 278 -13.65 -1.00 3.49
N VAL A 279 -13.13 -2.22 3.53
CA VAL A 279 -13.29 -3.13 4.67
C VAL A 279 -11.93 -3.45 5.25
N CYS A 280 -11.81 -3.28 6.56
CA CYS A 280 -10.56 -3.51 7.28
C CYS A 280 -10.67 -4.79 8.12
N SER A 281 -9.63 -5.61 8.10
CA SER A 281 -9.49 -6.72 9.04
C SER A 281 -9.09 -6.21 10.43
N LYS A 282 -9.30 -7.06 11.43
CA LYS A 282 -8.54 -6.96 12.69
C LYS A 282 -7.03 -7.05 12.44
N PRO A 283 -6.20 -6.47 13.33
CA PRO A 283 -4.76 -6.64 13.22
C PRO A 283 -4.43 -8.12 13.42
N CYS A 284 -3.47 -8.60 12.64
CA CYS A 284 -2.90 -9.92 12.76
C CYS A 284 -1.39 -9.72 12.80
N HIS A 285 -0.76 -9.97 13.95
CA HIS A 285 0.70 -9.89 14.13
C HIS A 285 1.34 -8.60 13.58
N GLY A 286 0.68 -7.46 13.82
CA GLY A 286 1.17 -6.14 13.46
C GLY A 286 0.79 -5.64 12.07
N LEU A 287 0.07 -6.43 11.27
CA LEU A 287 -0.43 -6.02 9.95
C LEU A 287 -1.96 -6.07 9.90
N ASN A 288 -2.53 -5.25 9.03
CA ASN A 288 -3.95 -5.24 8.71
C ASN A 288 -4.15 -5.49 7.21
N LEU A 289 -5.27 -6.13 6.87
CA LEU A 289 -5.75 -6.20 5.50
C LEU A 289 -6.81 -5.12 5.29
N VAL A 290 -6.64 -4.32 4.25
CA VAL A 290 -7.59 -3.29 3.83
C VAL A 290 -8.07 -3.68 2.43
N SER A 291 -9.35 -3.93 2.26
CA SER A 291 -9.91 -4.48 1.01
C SER A 291 -10.84 -3.46 0.37
N THR A 292 -10.69 -3.28 -0.95
CA THR A 292 -11.58 -2.50 -1.82
C THR A 292 -12.10 -3.39 -2.94
N GLU A 293 -13.10 -2.90 -3.69
CA GLU A 293 -13.77 -3.71 -4.73
C GLU A 293 -12.78 -4.28 -5.76
N THR A 294 -11.64 -3.61 -5.95
CA THR A 294 -10.65 -3.93 -6.98
C THR A 294 -9.31 -4.43 -6.44
N LYS A 295 -8.97 -4.15 -5.17
CA LYS A 295 -7.64 -4.44 -4.62
C LYS A 295 -7.69 -4.78 -3.13
N ASP A 296 -6.78 -5.65 -2.69
CA ASP A 296 -6.46 -5.82 -1.28
C ASP A 296 -5.09 -5.23 -0.97
N TYR A 297 -4.98 -4.61 0.21
CA TYR A 297 -3.79 -3.95 0.68
C TYR A 297 -3.39 -4.56 2.02
N LEU A 298 -2.21 -5.17 2.07
CA LEU A 298 -1.59 -5.56 3.33
C LEU A 298 -0.79 -4.38 3.86
N CYS A 299 -1.20 -3.84 5.00
CA CYS A 299 -0.72 -2.58 5.53
C CYS A 299 -0.15 -2.72 6.94
N ASN A 300 0.91 -1.99 7.24
CA ASN A 300 1.28 -1.62 8.60
C ASN A 300 0.96 -0.12 8.78
N PRO A 301 -0.13 0.20 9.50
CA PRO A 301 -0.59 1.58 9.61
C PRO A 301 0.39 2.47 10.40
N CYS A 302 1.22 1.89 11.28
CA CYS A 302 2.16 2.65 12.11
C CYS A 302 3.41 3.11 11.33
N THR A 303 3.75 2.39 10.27
CA THR A 303 4.98 2.61 9.50
C THR A 303 4.72 3.18 8.11
N GLY A 304 3.48 3.09 7.63
CA GLY A 304 3.10 3.43 6.25
C GLY A 304 3.48 2.35 5.23
N PHE A 305 4.03 1.21 5.68
CA PHE A 305 4.27 0.08 4.82
C PHE A 305 2.95 -0.43 4.26
N HIS A 306 2.91 -0.69 2.95
CA HIS A 306 1.78 -1.32 2.30
C HIS A 306 2.26 -2.21 1.15
N ARG A 307 1.48 -3.23 0.85
CA ARG A 307 1.66 -4.10 -0.32
C ARG A 307 0.31 -4.38 -0.94
N VAL A 308 0.23 -4.17 -2.26
CA VAL A 308 -1.01 -4.34 -3.02
C VAL A 308 -1.07 -5.75 -3.61
N TYR A 309 -2.22 -6.38 -3.47
CA TYR A 309 -2.64 -7.57 -4.18
C TYR A 309 -3.81 -7.16 -5.07
N CYS A 310 -3.63 -7.23 -6.39
CA CYS A 310 -4.75 -7.02 -7.31
C CYS A 310 -5.74 -8.17 -7.12
N ASN A 311 -7.04 -7.90 -7.10
CA ASN A 311 -8.05 -8.93 -6.88
C ASN A 311 -7.84 -10.08 -7.88
N LEU A 312 -7.62 -11.29 -7.34
CA LEU A 312 -7.14 -12.48 -8.05
C LEU A 312 -8.29 -13.40 -8.46
N GLY A 313 -9.45 -12.81 -8.74
CA GLY A 313 -10.51 -13.52 -9.46
C GLY A 313 -9.97 -13.97 -10.83
N PRO A 314 -10.15 -15.23 -11.23
CA PRO A 314 -9.76 -15.66 -12.57
C PRO A 314 -10.59 -14.87 -13.59
N ASN A 315 -9.90 -14.07 -14.42
CA ASN A 315 -10.42 -13.29 -15.55
C ASN A 315 -11.39 -12.14 -15.24
N LEU A 316 -10.83 -10.94 -15.02
CA LEU A 316 -11.53 -9.64 -15.05
C LEU A 316 -12.15 -9.27 -16.43
N HIS A 317 -12.14 -10.16 -17.41
CA HIS A 317 -12.65 -9.90 -18.77
C HIS A 317 -14.07 -10.39 -19.02
N LEU A 318 -14.71 -11.06 -18.07
CA LEU A 318 -16.12 -11.40 -18.18
C LEU A 318 -16.94 -10.43 -17.33
N PRO A 319 -17.87 -9.64 -17.92
CA PRO A 319 -18.86 -8.93 -17.14
C PRO A 319 -19.55 -9.95 -16.25
N SER A 320 -19.39 -9.78 -14.93
CA SER A 320 -20.16 -10.55 -13.95
C SER A 320 -21.64 -10.37 -14.30
N ARG A 321 -22.26 -11.38 -14.92
CA ARG A 321 -23.71 -11.44 -15.20
C ARG A 321 -24.50 -11.67 -13.91
N MET A 322 -24.08 -11.07 -12.81
CA MET A 322 -24.78 -11.14 -11.53
C MET A 322 -25.82 -10.03 -11.48
N HIS A 323 -27.07 -10.38 -11.17
CA HIS A 323 -28.02 -9.40 -10.66
C HIS A 323 -27.40 -8.74 -9.43
N LYS A 324 -27.55 -7.41 -9.27
CA LYS A 324 -27.07 -6.65 -8.11
C LYS A 324 -27.35 -7.46 -6.83
N ALA A 325 -26.30 -7.99 -6.22
CA ALA A 325 -26.40 -8.63 -4.92
C ALA A 325 -26.95 -7.60 -3.92
N GLU A 326 -27.72 -8.04 -2.93
CA GLU A 326 -28.09 -7.15 -1.82
C GLU A 326 -26.81 -6.53 -1.26
N GLU A 327 -26.73 -5.20 -1.26
CA GLU A 327 -25.54 -4.48 -0.85
C GLU A 327 -25.43 -4.53 0.68
N HIS A 328 -24.54 -5.39 1.20
CA HIS A 328 -24.28 -5.48 2.64
C HIS A 328 -23.09 -4.59 3.04
N ALA A 329 -23.07 -4.01 4.25
CA ALA A 329 -22.07 -3.02 4.69
C ALA A 329 -20.59 -3.47 4.56
N PHE A 330 -20.34 -4.78 4.54
CA PHE A 330 -19.01 -5.37 4.40
C PHE A 330 -18.75 -6.06 3.05
N THR A 331 -19.71 -6.04 2.12
CA THR A 331 -19.50 -6.59 0.76
C THR A 331 -18.54 -5.70 -0.01
N VAL A 332 -17.44 -6.28 -0.47
CA VAL A 332 -16.43 -5.61 -1.28
C VAL A 332 -16.07 -6.53 -2.45
N GLY A 333 -16.65 -6.25 -3.62
CA GLY A 333 -16.62 -7.17 -4.75
C GLY A 333 -17.33 -8.49 -4.46
N ASN A 334 -17.01 -9.54 -5.21
CA ASN A 334 -17.62 -10.88 -5.07
C ASN A 334 -16.78 -11.83 -4.21
N LYS A 335 -16.18 -11.32 -3.12
CA LYS A 335 -15.25 -12.11 -2.33
C LYS A 335 -15.32 -11.83 -0.84
N ASN A 336 -14.83 -12.79 -0.06
CA ASN A 336 -14.54 -12.64 1.34
C ASN A 336 -13.05 -12.95 1.56
N VAL A 337 -12.35 -12.09 2.31
CA VAL A 337 -10.90 -12.17 2.47
C VAL A 337 -10.54 -12.14 3.95
N GLY A 338 -9.68 -13.07 4.37
CA GLY A 338 -9.18 -13.17 5.74
C GLY A 338 -7.66 -13.10 5.80
N LEU A 339 -7.13 -12.45 6.84
CA LEU A 339 -5.70 -12.41 7.13
C LEU A 339 -5.39 -13.35 8.29
N THR A 340 -4.50 -14.31 8.05
CA THR A 340 -4.01 -15.25 9.06
C THR A 340 -2.48 -15.20 9.14
N PHE A 341 -1.92 -15.78 10.19
CA PHE A 341 -0.49 -15.85 10.43
C PHE A 341 -0.07 -17.29 10.74
N SER A 342 0.99 -17.73 10.07
CA SER A 342 1.66 -19.02 10.25
C SER A 342 2.80 -18.86 11.26
N PRO A 343 2.70 -19.43 12.47
CA PRO A 343 3.77 -19.34 13.47
C PRO A 343 5.06 -20.06 13.04
N SER A 344 4.94 -21.15 12.27
CA SER A 344 6.07 -21.97 11.82
C SER A 344 6.93 -21.26 10.79
N THR A 345 6.31 -20.58 9.82
CA THR A 345 7.00 -19.83 8.77
C THR A 345 7.16 -18.35 9.08
N ARG A 346 6.54 -17.87 10.17
CA ARG A 346 6.46 -16.46 10.59
C ARG A 346 5.92 -15.54 9.49
N GLN A 347 4.89 -16.00 8.80
CA GLN A 347 4.35 -15.33 7.62
C GLN A 347 2.86 -15.17 7.72
N HIS A 348 2.42 -14.03 7.23
CA HIS A 348 1.03 -13.72 6.98
C HIS A 348 0.61 -14.43 5.69
N VAL A 349 -0.61 -14.96 5.73
CA VAL A 349 -1.25 -15.61 4.60
C VAL A 349 -2.62 -14.98 4.46
N ILE A 350 -2.96 -14.61 3.24
CA ILE A 350 -4.31 -14.13 2.90
C ILE A 350 -5.09 -15.34 2.39
N VAL A 351 -6.29 -15.54 2.94
CA VAL A 351 -7.25 -16.54 2.47
C VAL A 351 -8.36 -15.80 1.74
N GLU A 352 -8.52 -16.06 0.45
CA GLU A 352 -9.56 -15.46 -0.38
C GLU A 352 -10.60 -16.53 -0.73
N ILE A 353 -11.87 -16.23 -0.48
CA ILE A 353 -13.02 -16.99 -0.95
C ILE A 353 -13.72 -16.12 -1.99
N PHE A 354 -13.64 -16.53 -3.25
CA PHE A 354 -14.23 -15.79 -4.37
C PHE A 354 -15.48 -16.50 -4.88
N TYR A 355 -16.57 -15.77 -5.05
CA TYR A 355 -17.82 -16.30 -5.56
C TYR A 355 -17.98 -15.99 -7.05
N HIS A 356 -18.08 -17.03 -7.87
CA HIS A 356 -18.45 -16.91 -9.28
C HIS A 356 -19.95 -16.74 -9.45
N ARG A 357 -20.73 -17.30 -8.52
CA ARG A 357 -22.19 -17.23 -8.52
C ARG A 357 -22.75 -17.18 -7.09
N LYS A 358 -23.67 -16.25 -6.85
CA LYS A 358 -24.59 -16.24 -5.69
C LYS A 358 -26.01 -15.99 -6.19
N ASP A 359 -26.87 -17.00 -6.13
CA ASP A 359 -28.28 -16.88 -6.48
C ASP A 359 -29.14 -17.21 -5.27
N PHE A 360 -29.61 -16.17 -4.58
CA PHE A 360 -30.43 -16.33 -3.38
C PHE A 360 -31.85 -16.85 -3.68
N LYS A 361 -32.34 -16.76 -4.92
CA LYS A 361 -33.67 -17.29 -5.29
C LYS A 361 -33.61 -18.80 -5.48
N SER A 362 -32.65 -19.28 -6.27
CA SER A 362 -32.45 -20.73 -6.47
C SER A 362 -31.61 -21.39 -5.37
N ARG A 363 -31.03 -20.58 -4.47
CA ARG A 363 -30.06 -20.97 -3.43
C ARG A 363 -28.78 -21.60 -3.99
N GLN A 364 -28.52 -21.46 -5.29
CA GLN A 364 -27.32 -21.98 -5.93
C GLN A 364 -26.15 -21.02 -5.75
N TYR A 365 -24.96 -21.57 -5.57
CA TYR A 365 -23.72 -20.81 -5.50
C TYR A 365 -22.58 -21.59 -6.14
N ASP A 366 -21.54 -20.85 -6.53
CA ASP A 366 -20.26 -21.40 -6.99
C ASP A 366 -19.13 -20.51 -6.50
N MET A 367 -18.04 -21.13 -6.02
CA MET A 367 -16.93 -20.42 -5.41
C MET A 367 -15.59 -21.12 -5.62
N THR A 368 -14.52 -20.34 -5.49
CA THR A 368 -13.14 -20.81 -5.41
C THR A 368 -12.49 -20.28 -4.15
N CYS A 369 -11.46 -20.98 -3.68
CA CYS A 369 -10.66 -20.53 -2.54
C CYS A 369 -9.17 -20.60 -2.85
N ALA A 370 -8.44 -19.57 -2.45
CA ALA A 370 -7.01 -19.44 -2.71
C ALA A 370 -6.25 -18.88 -1.49
N LEU A 371 -4.99 -19.29 -1.39
CA LEU A 371 -4.03 -18.81 -0.40
C LEU A 371 -2.95 -17.93 -1.06
N TYR A 372 -2.62 -16.83 -0.40
CA TYR A 372 -1.54 -15.93 -0.82
C TYR A 372 -0.54 -15.72 0.31
N TRP A 373 0.70 -16.16 0.07
CA TRP A 373 1.80 -16.00 1.02
C TRP A 373 2.41 -14.61 0.88
N CYS A 374 2.35 -13.81 1.95
CA CYS A 374 2.68 -12.38 1.83
C CYS A 374 4.17 -12.08 1.62
N ASN A 375 5.06 -13.05 1.88
CA ASN A 375 6.50 -12.91 1.69
C ASN A 375 6.96 -13.19 0.25
N SER A 376 6.09 -13.74 -0.60
CA SER A 376 6.46 -14.31 -1.88
C SER A 376 5.60 -13.71 -2.99
N TRP A 377 6.20 -13.53 -4.17
CA TRP A 377 5.43 -13.24 -5.40
C TRP A 377 4.87 -14.51 -6.04
N SER A 378 4.88 -15.63 -5.34
CA SER A 378 4.26 -16.87 -5.81
C SER A 378 2.80 -16.62 -6.16
N ALA A 379 2.36 -17.27 -7.24
CA ALA A 379 0.97 -17.26 -7.66
C ALA A 379 0.06 -17.78 -6.53
N ALA A 380 -1.22 -17.40 -6.62
CA ALA A 380 -2.30 -17.94 -5.81
C ALA A 380 -2.18 -19.47 -5.70
N GLN A 381 -2.21 -20.01 -4.50
CA GLN A 381 -2.36 -21.46 -4.33
C GLN A 381 -3.85 -21.76 -4.16
N GLN A 382 -4.46 -22.36 -5.18
CA GLN A 382 -5.84 -22.83 -5.09
C GLN A 382 -5.93 -23.99 -4.10
N ILE A 383 -6.96 -23.97 -3.26
CA ILE A 383 -7.23 -24.99 -2.24
C ILE A 383 -8.68 -25.48 -2.32
N SER A 384 -9.01 -26.49 -1.52
CA SER A 384 -10.39 -26.96 -1.36
C SER A 384 -11.30 -25.82 -0.94
N VAL A 385 -12.50 -25.76 -1.51
CA VAL A 385 -13.51 -24.78 -1.14
C VAL A 385 -14.07 -25.06 0.26
N PRO A 386 -14.59 -24.03 0.96
CA PRO A 386 -15.36 -24.22 2.18
C PRO A 386 -16.51 -25.22 2.00
N PRO A 387 -16.86 -26.00 3.04
CA PRO A 387 -17.97 -26.95 3.00
C PRO A 387 -19.35 -26.27 2.94
N LEU A 388 -19.43 -25.00 3.39
CA LEU A 388 -20.63 -24.18 3.38
C LEU A 388 -20.28 -22.78 2.86
N PRO A 389 -21.21 -22.08 2.19
CA PRO A 389 -21.01 -20.70 1.81
C PRO A 389 -20.94 -19.83 3.07
N VAL A 390 -20.07 -18.83 3.03
CA VAL A 390 -19.87 -17.83 4.09
C VAL A 390 -20.57 -16.50 3.76
N ASN A 391 -21.05 -15.80 4.78
CA ASN A 391 -21.67 -14.49 4.61
C ASN A 391 -20.62 -13.38 4.32
N ASP A 392 -21.09 -12.15 4.11
CA ASP A 392 -20.24 -11.03 3.71
C ASP A 392 -19.48 -10.40 4.90
N MET A 393 -19.59 -10.94 6.11
CA MET A 393 -18.88 -10.43 7.28
C MET A 393 -17.39 -10.81 7.24
N PRO A 394 -16.48 -9.95 7.70
CA PRO A 394 -15.07 -10.31 7.81
C PRO A 394 -14.87 -11.46 8.81
N PRO A 395 -13.87 -12.33 8.60
CA PRO A 395 -13.61 -13.43 9.52
C PRO A 395 -13.03 -12.99 10.86
N ALA A 396 -13.28 -13.79 11.89
CA ALA A 396 -12.54 -13.75 13.13
C ALA A 396 -11.26 -14.59 13.03
N TYR A 397 -10.13 -14.08 13.52
CA TYR A 397 -8.87 -14.82 13.61
C TYR A 397 -8.60 -15.17 15.07
N VAL A 398 -8.48 -16.47 15.38
CA VAL A 398 -8.16 -16.95 16.73
C VAL A 398 -7.14 -18.09 16.60
N GLU A 399 -5.98 -17.92 17.24
CA GLU A 399 -4.93 -18.96 17.37
C GLU A 399 -4.56 -19.69 16.06
N GLY A 400 -4.43 -18.97 14.94
CA GLY A 400 -4.03 -19.56 13.66
C GLY A 400 -5.19 -20.11 12.81
N VAL A 401 -6.43 -19.95 13.29
CA VAL A 401 -7.65 -20.39 12.61
C VAL A 401 -8.51 -19.17 12.26
N LEU A 402 -9.02 -19.15 11.02
CA LEU A 402 -9.99 -18.16 10.58
C LEU A 402 -11.40 -18.74 10.70
N TYR A 403 -12.36 -17.93 11.14
CA TYR A 403 -13.74 -18.32 11.33
C TYR A 403 -14.67 -17.35 10.60
N TRP A 404 -15.64 -17.90 9.88
CA TRP A 404 -16.71 -17.17 9.22
C TRP A 404 -18.06 -17.71 9.67
N MET A 405 -19.09 -16.88 9.65
CA MET A 405 -20.46 -17.37 9.76
C MET A 405 -20.96 -17.81 8.38
N SER A 406 -21.69 -18.93 8.34
CA SER A 406 -22.30 -19.43 7.11
C SER A 406 -23.35 -18.45 6.55
N GLU A 407 -23.65 -18.58 5.26
CA GLU A 407 -24.73 -17.88 4.56
C GLU A 407 -25.89 -18.87 4.34
N PRO A 408 -26.82 -19.02 5.31
CA PRO A 408 -27.86 -20.05 5.27
C PRO A 408 -28.89 -19.86 4.16
N ARG A 409 -28.92 -18.68 3.51
CA ARG A 409 -29.76 -18.44 2.33
C ARG A 409 -29.27 -19.23 1.12
N LEU A 410 -27.99 -19.58 1.07
CA LEU A 410 -27.37 -20.34 -0.01
C LEU A 410 -27.15 -21.81 0.41
N GLY A 411 -27.19 -22.72 -0.56
CA GLY A 411 -26.97 -24.14 -0.33
C GLY A 411 -28.14 -24.88 0.29
N GLN A 412 -27.87 -26.08 0.80
CA GLN A 412 -28.90 -26.97 1.37
C GLN A 412 -29.15 -26.69 2.85
N CYS A 413 -28.11 -26.32 3.60
CA CYS A 413 -28.20 -26.01 5.03
C CYS A 413 -28.90 -24.67 5.26
N CYS A 414 -29.90 -24.65 6.15
CA CYS A 414 -30.58 -23.42 6.58
C CYS A 414 -30.19 -23.02 8.01
N GLU A 415 -29.27 -23.73 8.64
CA GLU A 415 -28.85 -23.47 10.01
C GLU A 415 -27.61 -22.57 10.02
N TRP A 416 -27.58 -21.63 10.95
CA TRP A 416 -26.39 -20.84 11.21
C TRP A 416 -25.30 -21.76 11.71
N THR A 417 -24.17 -21.77 11.01
CA THR A 417 -23.04 -22.62 11.34
C THR A 417 -21.76 -21.84 11.13
N ILE A 418 -20.70 -22.15 11.88
CA ILE A 418 -19.43 -21.47 11.74
C ILE A 418 -18.53 -22.32 10.84
N VAL A 419 -18.00 -21.70 9.79
CA VAL A 419 -16.98 -22.29 8.93
C VAL A 419 -15.62 -21.87 9.46
N SER A 420 -14.73 -22.83 9.66
CA SER A 420 -13.37 -22.59 10.13
C SER A 420 -12.35 -23.02 9.08
N PHE A 421 -11.22 -22.32 9.02
CA PHE A 421 -10.07 -22.70 8.21
C PHE A 421 -8.81 -22.74 9.07
N ASN A 422 -8.24 -23.93 9.20
CA ASN A 422 -7.00 -24.12 9.94
C ASN A 422 -5.80 -24.05 8.99
N LEU A 423 -4.96 -23.03 9.13
CA LEU A 423 -3.81 -22.84 8.24
C LEU A 423 -2.75 -23.95 8.36
N ALA A 424 -2.55 -24.49 9.57
CA ALA A 424 -1.54 -25.52 9.81
C ALA A 424 -1.91 -26.86 9.14
N LYS A 425 -3.20 -27.23 9.22
CA LYS A 425 -3.74 -28.43 8.56
C LYS A 425 -4.12 -28.19 7.09
N ARG A 426 -4.34 -26.93 6.71
CA ARG A 426 -4.88 -26.49 5.42
C ARG A 426 -6.24 -27.11 5.11
N THR A 427 -7.07 -27.26 6.14
CA THR A 427 -8.40 -27.88 6.04
C THR A 427 -9.47 -26.89 6.49
N PHE A 428 -10.65 -27.04 5.89
CA PHE A 428 -11.87 -26.42 6.40
C PHE A 428 -12.60 -27.41 7.30
N ASP A 429 -13.16 -26.90 8.39
CA ASP A 429 -14.01 -27.65 9.31
C ASP A 429 -15.26 -26.82 9.65
N VAL A 430 -16.29 -27.49 10.16
CA VAL A 430 -17.56 -26.87 10.53
C VAL A 430 -17.72 -26.94 12.05
N VAL A 431 -17.99 -25.79 12.67
CA VAL A 431 -18.21 -25.66 14.11
C VAL A 431 -19.70 -25.35 14.34
N PRO A 432 -20.41 -26.15 15.15
CA PRO A 432 -21.81 -25.90 15.45
C PRO A 432 -21.97 -24.61 16.27
N CYS A 433 -23.01 -23.84 15.93
CA CYS A 433 -23.42 -22.68 16.70
C CYS A 433 -24.12 -23.12 18.01
N PRO A 434 -24.23 -22.21 18.99
CA PRO A 434 -25.11 -22.41 20.15
C PRO A 434 -26.54 -22.73 19.72
N SER A 435 -27.25 -23.58 20.46
CA SER A 435 -28.61 -24.07 20.10
C SER A 435 -29.67 -22.97 19.93
N TRP A 436 -29.41 -21.76 20.45
CA TRP A 436 -30.30 -20.61 20.30
C TRP A 436 -30.15 -19.88 18.96
N PHE A 437 -29.12 -20.19 18.18
CA PHE A 437 -29.03 -19.78 16.79
C PHE A 437 -30.02 -20.63 15.98
N ALA A 438 -31.28 -20.19 15.97
CA ALA A 438 -32.35 -20.88 15.28
C ALA A 438 -32.07 -20.97 13.78
N ARG A 439 -32.71 -21.95 13.12
CA ARG A 439 -32.73 -22.06 11.66
C ARG A 439 -33.13 -20.72 11.05
N TRP A 440 -32.37 -20.29 10.04
CA TRP A 440 -32.68 -19.09 9.28
C TRP A 440 -34.09 -19.17 8.71
N ASN A 441 -34.82 -18.07 8.82
CA ASN A 441 -36.18 -17.92 8.32
C ASN A 441 -36.30 -16.52 7.72
N SER A 442 -36.92 -16.37 6.54
CA SER A 442 -37.16 -15.08 5.91
C SER A 442 -38.00 -14.12 6.77
N ARG A 443 -38.79 -14.65 7.72
CA ARG A 443 -39.53 -13.86 8.72
C ARG A 443 -38.66 -13.39 9.88
N ASN A 444 -37.55 -14.08 10.16
CA ASN A 444 -36.61 -13.70 11.22
C ASN A 444 -35.53 -12.77 10.62
N ARG A 445 -35.52 -11.52 11.07
CA ARG A 445 -34.55 -10.51 10.62
C ARG A 445 -33.23 -10.55 11.40
N CYS A 446 -33.07 -11.48 12.34
CA CYS A 446 -31.83 -11.63 13.08
C CYS A 446 -30.66 -11.93 12.13
N ARG A 447 -29.52 -11.33 12.43
CA ARG A 447 -28.26 -11.54 11.72
C ARG A 447 -27.27 -12.22 12.65
N ALA A 448 -26.53 -13.19 12.13
CA ALA A 448 -25.50 -13.88 12.88
C ALA A 448 -24.13 -13.65 12.25
N PHE A 449 -23.11 -13.47 13.07
CA PHE A 449 -21.73 -13.34 12.64
C PHE A 449 -20.76 -13.77 13.75
N VAL A 450 -19.47 -13.83 13.43
CA VAL A 450 -18.43 -14.17 14.39
C VAL A 450 -17.47 -13.00 14.58
N VAL A 451 -16.94 -12.88 15.79
CA VAL A 451 -15.87 -11.93 16.14
C VAL A 451 -14.87 -12.63 17.06
N GLU A 452 -13.67 -12.11 17.12
CA GLU A 452 -12.74 -12.43 18.21
C GLU A 452 -12.95 -11.38 19.32
N LEU A 453 -13.02 -11.77 20.58
CA LEU A 453 -12.97 -10.85 21.73
C LEU A 453 -12.12 -11.49 22.81
N GLU A 454 -11.17 -10.72 23.36
CA GLU A 454 -10.26 -11.16 24.43
C GLU A 454 -9.47 -12.44 24.07
N GLY A 455 -9.14 -12.61 22.79
CA GLY A 455 -8.43 -13.78 22.27
C GLY A 455 -9.32 -15.02 22.07
N VAL A 456 -10.63 -14.91 22.24
CA VAL A 456 -11.58 -16.03 22.17
C VAL A 456 -12.56 -15.85 21.01
N LEU A 457 -12.94 -16.96 20.37
CA LEU A 457 -13.97 -16.96 19.33
C LEU A 457 -15.34 -16.67 19.95
N CYS A 458 -16.02 -15.66 19.41
CA CYS A 458 -17.37 -15.29 19.80
C CYS A 458 -18.35 -15.39 18.63
N ALA A 459 -19.54 -15.92 18.91
CA ALA A 459 -20.69 -15.85 18.01
C ALA A 459 -21.60 -14.71 18.47
N VAL A 460 -22.07 -13.90 17.53
CA VAL A 460 -22.95 -12.75 17.81
C VAL A 460 -24.28 -12.97 17.09
N LEU A 461 -25.37 -12.82 17.83
CA LEU A 461 -26.72 -12.77 17.28
C LEU A 461 -27.25 -11.35 17.45
N ALA A 462 -27.45 -10.67 16.34
CA ALA A 462 -28.04 -9.34 16.28
C ALA A 462 -29.54 -9.47 16.03
N ASP A 463 -30.36 -8.95 16.95
CA ASP A 463 -31.81 -8.91 16.85
C ASP A 463 -32.28 -7.45 16.63
N PRO A 464 -32.65 -7.08 15.39
CA PRO A 464 -33.14 -5.74 15.09
C PRO A 464 -34.49 -5.40 15.71
N VAL A 465 -35.28 -6.39 16.14
CA VAL A 465 -36.60 -6.15 16.73
C VAL A 465 -36.44 -5.67 18.17
N ALA A 466 -35.65 -6.41 18.96
CA ALA A 466 -35.32 -6.07 20.34
C ALA A 466 -34.13 -5.09 20.47
N ASP A 467 -33.55 -4.66 19.35
CA ASP A 467 -32.37 -3.79 19.26
C ASP A 467 -31.23 -4.24 20.20
N LYS A 468 -30.93 -5.54 20.19
CA LYS A 468 -29.92 -6.15 21.07
C LYS A 468 -28.92 -7.01 20.31
N LEU A 469 -27.70 -7.08 20.84
CA LEU A 469 -26.71 -8.07 20.46
C LEU A 469 -26.50 -9.04 21.62
N ASP A 470 -26.75 -10.32 21.38
CA ASP A 470 -26.30 -11.35 22.30
C ASP A 470 -24.95 -11.91 21.78
N VAL A 471 -23.96 -12.00 22.68
CA VAL A 471 -22.60 -12.43 22.38
C VAL A 471 -22.28 -13.67 23.20
N TRP A 472 -21.89 -14.76 22.53
CA TRP A 472 -21.48 -16.01 23.16
C TRP A 472 -20.00 -16.27 22.89
N LYS A 473 -19.26 -16.70 23.90
CA LYS A 473 -17.86 -17.11 23.82
C LYS A 473 -17.75 -18.62 23.75
N LEU A 474 -16.81 -19.11 22.95
CA LEU A 474 -16.43 -20.52 22.92
C LEU A 474 -15.21 -20.75 23.84
N GLU A 475 -15.47 -21.22 25.06
CA GLU A 475 -14.43 -21.50 26.05
C GLU A 475 -14.45 -22.99 26.41
N HIS A 476 -13.28 -23.63 26.43
CA HIS A 476 -13.16 -25.05 26.75
C HIS A 476 -14.06 -25.97 25.89
N GLY A 477 -14.36 -25.57 24.65
CA GLY A 477 -15.23 -26.30 23.73
C GLY A 477 -16.73 -26.15 24.01
N GLN A 478 -17.13 -25.26 24.92
CA GLN A 478 -18.53 -25.00 25.26
C GLN A 478 -18.88 -23.53 25.00
N TRP A 479 -20.11 -23.31 24.53
CA TRP A 479 -20.64 -21.97 24.30
C TRP A 479 -21.27 -21.41 25.58
N GLY A 480 -20.71 -20.31 26.10
CA GLY A 480 -21.28 -19.53 27.20
C GLY A 480 -21.72 -18.16 26.74
N ARG A 481 -22.86 -17.65 27.21
CA ARG A 481 -23.25 -16.26 26.94
C ARG A 481 -22.35 -15.33 27.75
N ALA A 482 -21.66 -14.41 27.07
CA ALA A 482 -20.72 -13.48 27.68
C ALA A 482 -21.33 -12.10 27.87
N TYR A 483 -22.04 -11.59 26.86
CA TYR A 483 -22.61 -10.24 26.89
C TYR A 483 -24.01 -10.22 26.27
N THR A 484 -24.87 -9.36 26.81
CA THR A 484 -26.10 -8.90 26.16
C THR A 484 -25.99 -7.38 26.07
N ILE A 485 -25.91 -6.86 24.85
CA ILE A 485 -25.73 -5.44 24.56
C ILE A 485 -27.07 -4.88 24.13
N ASN A 486 -27.70 -4.08 24.99
CA ASN A 486 -28.98 -3.44 24.71
C ASN A 486 -28.74 -2.07 24.06
N LEU A 487 -29.28 -1.85 22.86
CA LEU A 487 -29.05 -0.64 22.06
C LEU A 487 -30.30 0.23 21.92
N GLU A 488 -31.43 -0.16 22.50
CA GLU A 488 -32.69 0.61 22.46
C GLU A 488 -32.52 2.06 22.98
N ALA A 489 -31.75 2.24 24.06
CA ALA A 489 -31.44 3.55 24.63
C ALA A 489 -30.29 4.29 23.91
N CYS A 490 -29.72 3.69 22.86
CA CYS A 490 -28.55 4.17 22.13
C CYS A 490 -28.90 4.42 20.65
N PRO A 491 -29.68 5.46 20.31
CA PRO A 491 -30.25 5.64 18.97
C PRO A 491 -29.20 5.70 17.84
N GLY A 492 -27.97 6.10 18.17
CA GLY A 492 -26.85 6.11 17.21
C GLY A 492 -26.31 4.73 16.82
N TYR A 493 -26.74 3.65 17.47
CA TYR A 493 -26.28 2.28 17.29
C TYR A 493 -27.46 1.31 17.04
N SER A 494 -28.58 1.79 16.49
CA SER A 494 -29.70 0.88 16.23
C SER A 494 -29.37 -0.15 15.14
N LEU A 495 -29.68 -1.41 15.42
CA LEU A 495 -29.57 -2.56 14.53
C LEU A 495 -30.62 -2.54 13.41
N LYS A 496 -31.65 -1.68 13.54
CA LYS A 496 -32.67 -1.47 12.51
C LYS A 496 -32.09 -0.74 11.29
N THR A 497 -31.10 0.13 11.51
CA THR A 497 -30.56 1.03 10.49
C THR A 497 -29.09 0.73 10.15
N SER A 498 -28.35 0.05 11.03
CA SER A 498 -26.92 -0.18 10.88
C SER A 498 -26.47 -1.58 11.28
N VAL A 499 -25.27 -1.98 10.85
CA VAL A 499 -24.58 -3.16 11.39
C VAL A 499 -23.68 -2.68 12.52
N VAL A 500 -23.90 -3.20 13.73
CA VAL A 500 -23.09 -2.87 14.92
C VAL A 500 -22.13 -4.01 15.21
N MET A 501 -20.84 -3.69 15.26
CA MET A 501 -19.75 -4.63 15.44
C MET A 501 -19.05 -4.44 16.78
N PRO A 502 -19.07 -5.44 17.68
CA PRO A 502 -18.15 -5.51 18.81
C PRO A 502 -16.72 -5.74 18.31
N LEU A 503 -15.85 -4.76 18.51
CA LEU A 503 -14.46 -4.80 18.03
C LEU A 503 -13.48 -5.34 19.07
N ALA A 504 -13.60 -4.91 20.33
CA ALA A 504 -12.71 -5.31 21.41
C ALA A 504 -13.34 -5.03 22.78
N VAL A 505 -12.79 -5.62 23.82
CA VAL A 505 -13.15 -5.35 25.22
C VAL A 505 -11.99 -4.59 25.88
N ASP A 506 -12.31 -3.51 26.59
CA ASP A 506 -11.38 -2.73 27.40
C ASP A 506 -10.97 -3.55 28.63
N PRO A 507 -9.68 -3.91 28.81
CA PRO A 507 -9.26 -4.81 29.88
C PRO A 507 -9.43 -4.22 31.29
N ASP A 508 -9.49 -2.90 31.45
CA ASP A 508 -9.54 -2.26 32.77
C ASP A 508 -10.97 -2.19 33.33
N HIS A 509 -11.96 -2.05 32.46
CA HIS A 509 -13.36 -1.77 32.84
C HIS A 509 -14.38 -2.73 32.24
N GLY A 510 -13.97 -3.67 31.37
CA GLY A 510 -14.87 -4.60 30.70
C GLY A 510 -15.83 -3.94 29.69
N ARG A 511 -15.59 -2.68 29.33
CA ARG A 511 -16.40 -1.94 28.35
C ARG A 511 -16.13 -2.45 26.94
N ILE A 512 -17.18 -2.50 26.12
CA ILE A 512 -17.12 -3.09 24.78
C ILE A 512 -17.02 -1.98 23.75
N LEU A 513 -15.98 -2.00 22.93
CA LEU A 513 -15.81 -1.07 21.83
C LEU A 513 -16.73 -1.47 20.67
N LEU A 514 -17.74 -0.64 20.37
CA LEU A 514 -18.69 -0.84 19.30
C LEU A 514 -18.36 0.04 18.09
N ASN A 515 -18.55 -0.52 16.90
CA ASN A 515 -18.34 0.15 15.63
C ASN A 515 -19.53 -0.03 14.70
N THR A 516 -20.01 1.06 14.10
CA THR A 516 -21.08 1.05 13.09
C THR A 516 -20.61 1.38 11.68
N GLY A 517 -19.30 1.58 11.50
CA GLY A 517 -18.69 2.17 10.30
C GLY A 517 -18.76 3.70 10.28
N ARG A 518 -19.71 4.31 10.99
CA ARG A 518 -19.86 5.78 11.13
C ARG A 518 -19.52 6.30 12.52
N LYS A 519 -19.69 5.45 13.54
CA LYS A 519 -19.50 5.78 14.94
C LYS A 519 -18.65 4.73 15.63
N ILE A 520 -17.90 5.20 16.63
CA ILE A 520 -17.19 4.36 17.58
C ILE A 520 -17.59 4.80 18.97
N GLY A 521 -17.95 3.84 19.81
CA GLY A 521 -18.31 4.10 21.20
C GLY A 521 -17.89 2.98 22.13
N LEU A 522 -17.66 3.31 23.39
CA LEU A 522 -17.42 2.35 24.46
C LEU A 522 -18.74 2.10 25.18
N TYR A 523 -19.28 0.91 25.01
CA TYR A 523 -20.49 0.44 25.70
C TYR A 523 -20.13 -0.11 27.07
N ASP A 524 -20.80 0.38 28.10
CA ASP A 524 -20.72 -0.16 29.44
C ASP A 524 -21.82 -1.23 29.63
N PRO A 525 -21.47 -2.51 29.81
CA PRO A 525 -22.47 -3.56 29.98
C PRO A 525 -23.20 -3.51 31.32
N VAL A 526 -22.65 -2.82 32.33
CA VAL A 526 -23.26 -2.67 33.65
C VAL A 526 -24.29 -1.55 33.62
N GLU A 527 -23.86 -0.36 33.19
CA GLU A 527 -24.71 0.84 33.14
C GLU A 527 -25.62 0.86 31.90
N GLN A 528 -25.35 0.01 30.91
CA GLN A 528 -26.03 -0.04 29.61
C GLN A 528 -26.00 1.31 28.87
N THR A 529 -24.92 2.07 29.05
CA THR A 529 -24.71 3.36 28.41
C THR A 529 -23.56 3.27 27.40
N ILE A 530 -23.51 4.22 26.46
CA ILE A 530 -22.44 4.30 25.48
C ILE A 530 -21.73 5.66 25.54
N LEU A 531 -20.42 5.62 25.78
CA LEU A 531 -19.56 6.79 25.63
C LEU A 531 -19.13 6.88 24.17
N ASN A 532 -19.66 7.86 23.44
CA ASN A 532 -19.27 8.10 22.06
C ASN A 532 -17.84 8.63 21.99
N LEU A 533 -16.95 7.88 21.34
CA LEU A 533 -15.57 8.31 21.10
C LEU A 533 -15.46 9.13 19.82
N HIS A 534 -16.27 8.82 18.80
CA HIS A 534 -16.29 9.54 17.53
C HIS A 534 -17.63 9.34 16.82
N SER A 535 -18.15 10.40 16.18
CA SER A 535 -19.41 10.36 15.42
C SER A 535 -19.33 11.24 14.18
N LEU A 536 -19.68 10.68 13.02
CA LEU A 536 -19.74 11.42 11.75
C LEU A 536 -21.06 12.12 11.48
N ASP A 537 -22.10 11.83 12.26
CA ASP A 537 -23.41 12.48 12.12
C ASP A 537 -23.38 13.99 12.44
N GLN A 538 -22.25 14.53 12.89
CA GLN A 538 -22.05 15.95 13.18
C GLN A 538 -21.58 16.77 11.96
N VAL A 539 -21.31 16.13 10.81
CA VAL A 539 -20.97 16.84 9.56
C VAL A 539 -22.24 17.43 8.96
N GLN A 540 -22.47 18.72 9.22
CA GLN A 540 -23.64 19.46 8.74
C GLN A 540 -23.60 19.56 7.21
N VAL A 541 -24.61 18.99 6.55
CA VAL A 541 -24.82 19.13 5.10
C VAL A 541 -25.15 20.59 4.82
N ALA A 542 -24.15 21.38 4.41
CA ALA A 542 -24.39 22.68 3.82
C ALA A 542 -24.94 22.44 2.41
N SER A 543 -26.28 22.39 2.30
CA SER A 543 -26.97 22.48 1.01
C SER A 543 -26.53 23.76 0.32
N SER A 544 -25.87 23.63 -0.83
CA SER A 544 -25.57 24.75 -1.73
C SER A 544 -26.86 25.53 -2.03
N PRO A 545 -26.84 26.88 -2.05
CA PRO A 545 -28.02 27.65 -2.41
C PRO A 545 -28.32 27.41 -3.89
N HIS A 546 -29.41 26.70 -4.17
CA HIS A 546 -29.98 26.63 -5.51
C HIS A 546 -30.43 28.05 -5.92
N LEU A 547 -29.86 28.54 -7.01
CA LEU A 547 -30.38 29.69 -7.75
C LEU A 547 -31.81 29.37 -8.20
N GLU A 548 -32.80 29.94 -7.52
CA GLU A 548 -34.17 30.02 -8.02
C GLU A 548 -34.22 30.98 -9.20
N MET A 549 -34.67 30.49 -10.36
CA MET A 549 -35.24 31.32 -11.41
C MET A 549 -36.71 30.91 -11.59
N PRO A 550 -37.67 31.85 -11.58
CA PRO A 550 -39.08 31.53 -11.61
C PRO A 550 -39.59 31.41 -13.04
N SER A 551 -40.34 30.36 -13.36
CA SER A 551 -41.22 30.32 -14.52
C SER A 551 -42.58 29.73 -14.20
N THR A 552 -43.52 30.65 -13.98
CA THR A 552 -44.90 30.68 -14.49
C THR A 552 -45.74 29.39 -14.51
N LEU A 553 -46.74 29.42 -13.62
CA LEU A 553 -48.03 28.73 -13.62
C LEU A 553 -48.60 28.33 -14.99
N SER A 554 -49.08 27.09 -15.08
CA SER A 554 -50.35 26.77 -15.74
C SER A 554 -51.02 25.58 -15.02
N ARG A 555 -52.34 25.68 -14.92
CA ARG A 555 -53.25 24.95 -14.02
C ARG A 555 -54.03 23.87 -14.81
N ASN A 556 -54.56 22.89 -14.07
CA ASN A 556 -55.56 21.84 -14.39
C ASN A 556 -54.90 20.45 -14.55
N SER A 557 -55.34 19.35 -13.95
CA SER A 557 -56.67 18.91 -13.50
C SER A 557 -56.56 17.77 -12.47
N LEU A 558 -57.57 17.63 -11.62
CA LEU A 558 -57.74 16.64 -10.55
C LEU A 558 -57.83 15.19 -11.04
N THR A 559 -57.36 14.22 -10.24
CA THR A 559 -58.18 13.11 -9.67
C THR A 559 -57.35 12.23 -8.71
N CYS A 560 -58.08 11.50 -7.87
CA CYS A 560 -57.75 11.11 -6.50
C CYS A 560 -57.27 9.64 -6.35
N SER A 561 -56.47 9.43 -5.30
CA SER A 561 -56.27 8.21 -4.50
C SER A 561 -55.53 7.00 -5.10
N LYS A 562 -54.34 6.71 -4.55
CA LYS A 562 -54.05 5.46 -3.83
C LYS A 562 -52.71 5.55 -3.07
N GLU A 563 -52.79 5.17 -1.79
CA GLU A 563 -51.74 4.86 -0.81
C GLU A 563 -50.28 4.89 -1.31
N GLU A 564 -49.56 5.95 -0.93
CA GLU A 564 -48.10 6.00 -1.06
C GLU A 564 -47.44 5.15 0.03
N SER A 565 -46.83 4.05 -0.44
CA SER A 565 -45.88 3.25 0.31
C SER A 565 -44.71 4.11 0.81
N ALA A 566 -44.31 3.90 2.06
CA ALA A 566 -43.14 4.48 2.74
C ALA A 566 -41.78 4.01 2.12
N ALA A 567 -41.62 4.18 0.80
CA ALA A 567 -40.45 3.78 0.04
C ALA A 567 -39.68 4.98 -0.57
N GLU A 568 -40.14 6.21 -0.38
CA GLU A 568 -39.57 7.39 -1.05
C GLU A 568 -38.79 8.37 -0.16
N MET A 569 -38.31 7.92 1.01
CA MET A 569 -37.42 8.73 1.87
C MET A 569 -36.07 8.07 2.17
N ASN A 570 -35.59 7.16 1.31
CA ASN A 570 -34.28 6.50 1.45
C ASN A 570 -33.38 6.65 0.21
N ARG A 571 -33.59 7.66 -0.65
CA ARG A 571 -32.82 7.85 -1.88
C ARG A 571 -31.75 8.95 -1.84
N MET A 572 -31.46 9.51 -0.67
CA MET A 572 -30.32 10.42 -0.45
C MET A 572 -29.45 9.85 0.66
N ASP A 573 -28.20 9.47 0.31
CA ASP A 573 -27.01 9.24 1.18
C ASP A 573 -26.09 8.09 0.72
N SER A 574 -26.25 7.57 -0.51
CA SER A 574 -25.42 6.46 -1.01
C SER A 574 -24.10 6.87 -1.70
N GLU A 575 -23.77 8.16 -1.86
CA GLU A 575 -22.58 8.58 -2.62
C GLU A 575 -21.32 8.85 -1.79
N ILE A 576 -21.43 8.96 -0.45
CA ILE A 576 -20.30 9.35 0.40
C ILE A 576 -20.00 8.26 1.42
N ILE A 577 -18.83 7.63 1.30
CA ILE A 577 -18.42 6.54 2.19
C ILE A 577 -17.57 7.12 3.32
N PRO A 578 -17.99 6.93 4.59
CA PRO A 578 -17.32 7.50 5.75
C PRO A 578 -15.93 6.90 5.98
N PHE A 579 -15.14 7.56 6.84
CA PHE A 579 -13.90 7.00 7.39
C PHE A 579 -14.16 5.64 8.04
N VAL A 580 -13.24 4.69 7.85
CA VAL A 580 -13.41 3.33 8.39
C VAL A 580 -12.50 3.16 9.61
N PRO A 581 -13.06 2.97 10.81
CA PRO A 581 -12.25 2.67 11.97
C PRO A 581 -11.70 1.27 11.93
N MET A 582 -10.45 1.14 12.35
CA MET A 582 -9.68 -0.09 12.28
C MET A 582 -8.84 -0.23 13.55
N LEU A 583 -8.87 -1.42 14.15
CA LEU A 583 -7.93 -1.77 15.21
C LEU A 583 -6.53 -1.99 14.64
N TYR A 584 -5.50 -1.63 15.39
CA TYR A 584 -4.11 -1.91 15.00
C TYR A 584 -3.26 -2.34 16.19
N GLU A 585 -2.17 -3.04 15.88
CA GLU A 585 -1.11 -3.34 16.83
C GLU A 585 0.12 -2.51 16.46
N GLU A 586 0.79 -1.95 17.45
CA GLU A 586 1.98 -1.16 17.16
C GLU A 586 3.15 -2.09 16.81
N SER A 587 3.60 -2.03 15.56
CA SER A 587 4.53 -3.01 15.01
C SER A 587 5.49 -2.41 13.99
N LEU A 588 6.64 -3.06 13.84
CA LEU A 588 7.61 -2.80 12.76
C LEU A 588 7.51 -3.85 11.64
N ALA A 589 6.51 -4.73 11.68
CA ALA A 589 6.30 -5.76 10.68
C ALA A 589 6.20 -5.16 9.27
N CYS A 590 6.95 -5.73 8.35
CA CYS A 590 6.94 -5.38 6.93
C CYS A 590 7.45 -6.56 6.11
N TYR A 591 7.22 -6.53 4.80
CA TYR A 591 7.81 -7.48 3.86
C TYR A 591 8.74 -6.78 2.89
N SER A 592 9.96 -7.29 2.75
CA SER A 592 10.93 -6.77 1.79
C SER A 592 10.39 -6.86 0.36
N SER A 593 10.51 -5.77 -0.40
CA SER A 593 10.21 -5.70 -1.84
C SER A 593 11.35 -6.25 -2.71
N VAL A 594 12.37 -6.84 -2.11
CA VAL A 594 13.55 -7.34 -2.81
C VAL A 594 13.55 -8.86 -2.71
N ARG A 595 13.58 -9.56 -3.85
CA ARG A 595 13.91 -10.99 -3.86
C ARG A 595 15.24 -11.14 -3.12
N LYS A 596 15.32 -12.00 -2.10
CA LYS A 596 16.60 -12.51 -1.60
C LYS A 596 17.26 -13.41 -2.68
N ALA A 597 17.49 -12.88 -3.88
CA ALA A 597 18.72 -13.22 -4.56
C ALA A 597 19.82 -12.63 -3.67
N LYS A 598 20.91 -13.36 -3.46
CA LYS A 598 22.14 -12.76 -2.94
C LYS A 598 22.59 -11.66 -3.92
N MET A 599 22.02 -10.47 -3.77
CA MET A 599 22.41 -9.25 -4.43
C MET A 599 22.43 -8.20 -3.32
N LEU A 600 23.65 -7.79 -2.97
CA LEU A 600 23.90 -6.62 -2.15
C LEU A 600 23.34 -5.41 -2.90
N TRP A 601 22.19 -4.90 -2.46
CA TRP A 601 21.69 -3.62 -2.92
C TRP A 601 22.32 -2.51 -2.08
N LEU A 602 23.13 -1.67 -2.72
CA LEU A 602 23.43 -0.32 -2.27
C LEU A 602 22.46 0.61 -2.99
N ALA A 603 21.56 1.24 -2.23
CA ALA A 603 20.67 2.26 -2.76
C ALA A 603 21.42 3.61 -2.83
N CYS A 604 21.56 4.17 -4.04
CA CYS A 604 21.79 5.60 -4.19
C CYS A 604 20.42 6.29 -4.31
N MET A 605 20.06 7.11 -3.34
CA MET A 605 18.94 8.04 -3.46
C MET A 605 19.35 9.18 -4.39
N SER A 606 18.73 9.30 -5.57
CA SER A 606 18.69 10.60 -6.26
C SER A 606 17.51 11.38 -5.69
N ALA A 607 17.79 12.45 -4.96
CA ALA A 607 16.77 13.41 -4.56
C ALA A 607 16.26 14.14 -5.83
N ALA A 608 15.09 13.73 -6.32
CA ALA A 608 14.30 14.58 -7.21
C ALA A 608 13.41 15.43 -6.31
N GLY A 609 13.87 16.64 -5.98
CA GLY A 609 13.01 17.68 -5.42
C GLY A 609 12.01 18.09 -6.50
N MET A 610 10.74 17.74 -6.33
CA MET A 610 9.65 18.47 -6.95
C MET A 610 9.22 19.55 -5.96
N ASP A 611 9.80 20.74 -6.10
CA ASP A 611 9.21 21.97 -5.55
C ASP A 611 7.95 22.28 -6.36
N TYR A 612 6.78 22.05 -5.76
CA TYR A 612 5.56 22.74 -6.17
C TYR A 612 5.49 24.05 -5.36
N GLY A 613 6.10 25.10 -5.92
CA GLY A 613 5.91 26.47 -5.44
C GLY A 613 4.63 27.08 -6.01
N ARG A 614 3.69 27.35 -5.10
CA ARG A 614 2.49 28.24 -5.14
C ARG A 614 1.72 28.41 -6.44
#